data_AF-A0A9R1HEK6-F1
#
_entry.id   AF-A0A9R1HEK6-F1
#
_cell.length_a   1.000
_cell.length_b   1.000
_cell.length_c   1.000
_cell.angle_alpha   90.00
_cell.angle_beta   90.00
_cell.angle_gamma   90.00
#
_symmetry.space_group_name_H-M   'P 1'
#
loop_
_entity.id
_entity.type
_entity.pdbx_description
1 polymer ?
#
loop_
_entity_poly.entity_id
_entity_poly.type
_entity_poly.pdbx_seq_one_letter_code
_entity_poly.pdbx_strand_id
1 'polypeptide(L)'
;MNTTEGKPGAAAVEEMAREAAAWCAMHGLVVGDRADPRSGTVPGVGLVHAPISLLPSRLPESFWSQACELAPLFNELVDRVSLDGDFLQDSLSKTRQVDDFTSRLLDIHRKMMDANKEENIRLGLHRSDYMLDSETNSLLQIELNTISVSFPGLCSIVTELHRTLINQYGNLLCLDAKRVPGNDASRQFAKALAKAWDEFNVDSAVVMMIVQPEERNMYDQYWIVKYLRESHGVTTIRKTLSEVEAEGQVLPDGTLVVNDRKVAVVYFRAGYTPNDYPSEAEWSARLLMEQSSAVKCPSISYHLVGTKKIQQELAKPNVLERFLENKEEIAKLRQCFAGLWSLDDEEVVKSAIENPDLFVLKPQREGGGLFYAVTYEYYFAH
;
A
#
# COMPACT_ATOMS: atom_id res chain seq x y z
N MET A 1 -14.23 -44.32 -9.20
CA MET A 1 -13.89 -43.45 -8.05
C MET A 1 -14.55 -42.12 -8.31
N ASN A 2 -15.39 -41.66 -7.37
CA ASN A 2 -16.34 -40.56 -7.57
C ASN A 2 -15.64 -39.22 -7.76
N THR A 3 -16.10 -38.43 -8.73
CA THR A 3 -15.61 -37.09 -9.09
C THR A 3 -16.11 -35.97 -8.15
N THR A 4 -16.52 -36.32 -6.93
CA THR A 4 -17.13 -35.41 -5.94
C THR A 4 -16.27 -35.15 -4.70
N GLU A 5 -15.07 -35.74 -4.59
CA GLU A 5 -14.18 -35.49 -3.45
C GLU A 5 -13.69 -34.03 -3.46
N GLY A 6 -13.90 -33.32 -2.34
CA GLY A 6 -13.42 -31.94 -2.14
C GLY A 6 -14.35 -30.82 -2.65
N LYS A 7 -15.55 -31.11 -3.16
CA LYS A 7 -16.56 -30.08 -3.48
C LYS A 7 -17.71 -30.14 -2.46
N PRO A 8 -17.84 -29.14 -1.56
CA PRO A 8 -18.94 -29.12 -0.60
C PRO A 8 -20.28 -28.93 -1.31
N GLY A 9 -21.32 -29.60 -0.83
CA GLY A 9 -22.70 -29.37 -1.28
C GLY A 9 -23.21 -27.99 -0.88
N ALA A 10 -24.26 -27.49 -1.54
CA ALA A 10 -24.79 -26.14 -1.32
C ALA A 10 -25.13 -25.84 0.16
N ALA A 11 -25.72 -26.79 0.87
CA ALA A 11 -26.05 -26.64 2.29
C ALA A 11 -24.80 -26.41 3.17
N ALA A 12 -23.71 -27.12 2.89
CA ALA A 12 -22.45 -26.94 3.60
C ALA A 12 -21.81 -25.58 3.29
N VAL A 13 -21.94 -25.09 2.04
CA VAL A 13 -21.48 -23.74 1.67
C VAL A 13 -22.26 -22.66 2.41
N GLU A 14 -23.58 -22.81 2.51
CA GLU A 14 -24.44 -21.86 3.23
C GLU A 14 -24.15 -21.86 4.74
N GLU A 15 -23.92 -23.02 5.33
CA GLU A 15 -23.50 -23.16 6.73
C GLU A 15 -22.15 -22.48 6.98
N MET A 16 -21.12 -22.80 6.17
CA MET A 16 -19.80 -22.16 6.26
C MET A 16 -19.88 -20.64 6.11
N ALA A 17 -20.69 -20.13 5.17
CA ALA A 17 -20.84 -18.69 4.97
C ALA A 17 -21.47 -18.01 6.19
N ARG A 18 -22.49 -18.63 6.81
CA ARG A 18 -23.14 -18.12 8.02
C ARG A 18 -22.17 -18.08 9.21
N GLU A 19 -21.40 -19.15 9.40
CA GLU A 19 -20.40 -19.22 10.46
C GLU A 19 -19.24 -18.24 10.24
N ALA A 20 -18.78 -18.11 8.99
CA ALA A 20 -17.75 -17.13 8.65
C ALA A 20 -18.21 -15.71 8.96
N ALA A 21 -19.46 -15.34 8.63
CA ALA A 21 -20.02 -14.04 8.94
C ALA A 21 -20.07 -13.78 10.47
N ALA A 22 -20.53 -14.77 11.25
CA ALA A 22 -20.53 -14.67 12.71
C ALA A 22 -19.10 -14.55 13.28
N TRP A 23 -18.17 -15.35 12.76
CA TRP A 23 -16.76 -15.32 13.15
C TRP A 23 -16.13 -13.95 12.87
N CYS A 24 -16.41 -13.35 11.70
CA CYS A 24 -15.92 -12.02 11.34
C CYS A 24 -16.35 -10.96 12.35
N ALA A 25 -17.63 -10.98 12.75
CA ALA A 25 -18.16 -10.04 13.74
C ALA A 25 -17.49 -10.21 15.12
N MET A 26 -17.24 -11.45 15.56
CA MET A 26 -16.59 -11.72 16.84
C MET A 26 -15.10 -11.35 16.88
N HIS A 27 -14.42 -11.39 15.73
CA HIS A 27 -12.96 -11.19 15.63
C HIS A 27 -12.56 -9.86 15.00
N GLY A 28 -13.52 -8.97 14.71
CA GLY A 28 -13.23 -7.64 14.19
C GLY A 28 -12.73 -7.61 12.73
N LEU A 29 -13.12 -8.61 11.92
CA LEU A 29 -12.95 -8.59 10.46
C LEU A 29 -14.11 -7.80 9.83
N VAL A 30 -14.15 -6.51 10.09
CA VAL A 30 -15.28 -5.62 9.76
C VAL A 30 -14.81 -4.33 9.10
N VAL A 31 -15.72 -3.73 8.35
CA VAL A 31 -15.61 -2.40 7.76
C VAL A 31 -16.90 -1.62 8.00
N GLY A 32 -16.86 -0.31 7.77
CA GLY A 32 -18.06 0.51 7.70
C GLY A 32 -18.91 0.14 6.47
N ASP A 33 -20.20 -0.07 6.68
CA ASP A 33 -21.18 -0.35 5.64
C ASP A 33 -21.40 0.88 4.76
N ARG A 34 -21.37 0.69 3.44
CA ARG A 34 -21.64 1.75 2.46
C ARG A 34 -23.07 2.28 2.57
N ALA A 35 -24.01 1.48 3.09
CA ALA A 35 -25.40 1.89 3.28
C ALA A 35 -25.62 2.82 4.48
N ASP A 36 -24.73 2.84 5.49
CA ASP A 36 -24.81 3.81 6.60
C ASP A 36 -23.83 4.97 6.33
N PRO A 37 -24.31 6.22 6.17
CA PRO A 37 -23.46 7.37 5.90
C PRO A 37 -22.49 7.70 7.05
N ARG A 38 -22.75 7.23 8.27
CA ARG A 38 -21.90 7.48 9.45
C ARG A 38 -20.79 6.46 9.61
N SER A 39 -20.83 5.34 8.87
CA SER A 39 -19.91 4.21 9.07
C SER A 39 -18.45 4.53 8.75
N GLY A 40 -18.21 5.60 7.98
CA GLY A 40 -16.88 6.13 7.68
C GLY A 40 -16.36 7.15 8.69
N THR A 41 -17.19 7.64 9.62
CA THR A 41 -16.83 8.74 10.53
C THR A 41 -17.04 8.40 12.00
N VAL A 42 -17.96 7.50 12.33
CA VAL A 42 -18.30 7.09 13.69
C VAL A 42 -17.95 5.62 13.92
N PRO A 43 -16.91 5.30 14.70
CA PRO A 43 -16.56 3.93 15.05
C PRO A 43 -17.70 3.20 15.76
N GLY A 44 -17.86 1.90 15.47
CA GLY A 44 -18.86 1.04 16.11
C GLY A 44 -20.29 1.15 15.56
N VAL A 45 -20.52 2.00 14.57
CA VAL A 45 -21.84 2.21 13.94
C VAL A 45 -21.81 1.72 12.49
N GLY A 46 -22.89 1.09 12.04
CA GLY A 46 -23.05 0.67 10.65
C GLY A 46 -21.95 -0.32 10.22
N LEU A 47 -21.70 -1.35 11.02
CA LEU A 47 -20.67 -2.34 10.74
C LEU A 47 -21.18 -3.46 9.84
N VAL A 48 -20.34 -3.88 8.90
CA VAL A 48 -20.52 -5.11 8.11
C VAL A 48 -19.20 -5.87 8.08
N HIS A 49 -19.25 -7.20 7.91
CA HIS A 49 -18.02 -7.96 7.71
C HIS A 49 -17.29 -7.44 6.46
N ALA A 50 -15.95 -7.48 6.48
CA ALA A 50 -15.19 -7.18 5.27
C ALA A 50 -15.59 -8.16 4.14
N PRO A 51 -15.70 -7.73 2.88
CA PRO A 51 -15.87 -8.65 1.77
C PRO A 51 -14.72 -9.66 1.73
N ILE A 52 -15.04 -10.95 1.69
CA ILE A 52 -14.06 -12.05 1.77
C ILE A 52 -14.35 -13.14 0.75
N SER A 53 -13.30 -13.82 0.31
CA SER A 53 -13.44 -15.18 -0.22
C SER A 53 -13.66 -16.15 0.94
N LEU A 54 -14.65 -17.03 0.83
CA LEU A 54 -14.98 -18.00 1.89
C LEU A 54 -13.83 -18.97 2.16
N LEU A 55 -13.08 -19.36 1.12
CA LEU A 55 -11.93 -20.26 1.19
C LEU A 55 -10.70 -19.62 0.53
N PRO A 56 -9.48 -20.03 0.91
CA PRO A 56 -8.25 -19.45 0.35
C PRO A 56 -8.04 -19.84 -1.11
N SER A 57 -7.39 -18.94 -1.86
CA SER A 57 -6.88 -19.22 -3.21
C SER A 57 -5.68 -20.15 -3.16
N ARG A 58 -5.51 -20.98 -4.20
CA ARG A 58 -4.33 -21.85 -4.34
C ARG A 58 -3.17 -21.07 -4.94
N LEU A 59 -2.00 -21.16 -4.31
CA LEU A 59 -0.74 -20.63 -4.82
C LEU A 59 0.36 -21.67 -4.60
N PRO A 60 1.15 -22.04 -5.63
CA PRO A 60 2.30 -22.91 -5.43
C PRO A 60 3.32 -22.31 -4.45
N GLU A 61 3.83 -23.14 -3.55
CA GLU A 61 4.79 -22.73 -2.51
C GLU A 61 6.06 -22.09 -3.09
N SER A 62 6.51 -22.54 -4.28
CA SER A 62 7.65 -21.96 -4.98
C SER A 62 7.45 -20.46 -5.31
N PHE A 63 6.25 -20.07 -5.77
CA PHE A 63 5.95 -18.67 -6.06
C PHE A 63 5.72 -17.85 -4.80
N TRP A 64 5.16 -18.45 -3.74
CA TRP A 64 5.07 -17.80 -2.44
C TRP A 64 6.48 -17.48 -1.89
N SER A 65 7.39 -18.46 -1.90
CA SER A 65 8.77 -18.27 -1.48
C SER A 65 9.49 -17.24 -2.34
N GLN A 66 9.29 -17.26 -3.67
CA GLN A 66 9.83 -16.23 -4.57
C GLN A 66 9.36 -14.83 -4.17
N ALA A 67 8.07 -14.63 -3.90
CA ALA A 67 7.53 -13.34 -3.46
C ALA A 67 8.15 -12.88 -2.13
N CYS A 68 8.33 -13.81 -1.18
CA CYS A 68 8.99 -13.52 0.10
C CYS A 68 10.47 -13.14 -0.07
N GLU A 69 11.20 -13.80 -0.96
CA GLU A 69 12.59 -13.46 -1.28
C GLU A 69 12.74 -12.08 -1.94
N LEU A 70 11.74 -11.67 -2.74
CA LEU A 70 11.74 -10.37 -3.42
C LEU A 70 11.46 -9.20 -2.46
N ALA A 71 10.72 -9.42 -1.37
CA ALA A 71 10.31 -8.36 -0.45
C ALA A 71 11.48 -7.51 0.10
N PRO A 72 12.56 -8.07 0.68
CA PRO A 72 13.70 -7.26 1.13
C PRO A 72 14.46 -6.58 -0.02
N LEU A 73 14.47 -7.18 -1.21
CA LEU A 73 15.12 -6.58 -2.39
C LEU A 73 14.36 -5.34 -2.86
N PHE A 74 13.03 -5.39 -2.88
CA PHE A 74 12.21 -4.21 -3.18
C PHE A 74 12.34 -3.14 -2.10
N ASN A 75 12.46 -3.50 -0.82
CA ASN A 75 12.68 -2.51 0.24
C ASN A 75 13.99 -1.73 0.02
N GLU A 76 15.08 -2.44 -0.28
CA GLU A 76 16.38 -1.83 -0.58
C GLU A 76 16.31 -0.99 -1.86
N LEU A 77 15.67 -1.51 -2.91
CA LEU A 77 15.51 -0.78 -4.16
C LEU A 77 14.73 0.53 -3.96
N VAL A 78 13.64 0.49 -3.18
CA VAL A 78 12.86 1.70 -2.87
C VAL A 78 13.72 2.73 -2.15
N ASP A 79 14.48 2.32 -1.13
CA ASP A 79 15.36 3.24 -0.40
C ASP A 79 16.37 3.89 -1.36
N ARG A 80 17.09 3.08 -2.14
CA ARG A 80 18.15 3.59 -3.03
C ARG A 80 17.63 4.48 -4.15
N VAL A 81 16.48 4.16 -4.74
CA VAL A 81 15.85 5.01 -5.75
C VAL A 81 15.37 6.32 -5.12
N SER A 82 14.89 6.29 -3.88
CA SER A 82 14.42 7.50 -3.19
C SER A 82 15.52 8.51 -2.89
N LEU A 83 16.78 8.07 -2.86
CA LEU A 83 17.96 8.92 -2.62
C LEU A 83 18.44 9.61 -3.91
N ASP A 84 18.06 9.11 -5.08
CA ASP A 84 18.39 9.72 -6.37
C ASP A 84 17.28 10.71 -6.77
N GLY A 85 17.33 11.89 -6.15
CA GLY A 85 16.31 12.94 -6.35
C GLY A 85 16.23 13.43 -7.79
N ASP A 86 17.37 13.50 -8.50
CA ASP A 86 17.41 13.90 -9.91
C ASP A 86 16.76 12.84 -10.80
N PHE A 87 17.01 11.55 -10.55
CA PHE A 87 16.29 10.48 -11.26
C PHE A 87 14.78 10.58 -11.10
N LEU A 88 14.28 10.83 -9.89
CA LEU A 88 12.84 10.99 -9.65
C LEU A 88 12.26 12.20 -10.40
N GLN A 89 12.94 13.35 -10.33
CA GLN A 89 12.52 14.59 -10.98
C GLN A 89 12.53 14.46 -12.52
N ASP A 90 13.58 13.88 -13.08
CA ASP A 90 13.75 13.72 -14.53
C ASP A 90 12.75 12.70 -15.09
N SER A 91 12.59 11.55 -14.42
CA SER A 91 11.70 10.47 -14.83
C SER A 91 10.23 10.88 -14.86
N LEU A 92 9.84 11.81 -13.98
CA LEU A 92 8.48 12.34 -13.85
C LEU A 92 8.29 13.71 -14.51
N SER A 93 9.31 14.26 -15.19
CA SER A 93 9.28 15.59 -15.79
C SER A 93 8.18 15.77 -16.85
N LYS A 94 7.91 14.74 -17.66
CA LYS A 94 6.79 14.74 -18.62
C LYS A 94 5.45 14.57 -17.91
N THR A 95 5.39 13.67 -16.92
CA THR A 95 4.18 13.43 -16.11
C THR A 95 3.71 14.71 -15.42
N ARG A 96 4.64 15.52 -14.92
CA ARG A 96 4.37 16.83 -14.32
C ARG A 96 3.54 17.76 -15.21
N GLN A 97 3.68 17.68 -16.53
CA GLN A 97 3.01 18.60 -17.47
C GLN A 97 1.53 18.25 -17.70
N VAL A 98 1.14 17.02 -17.38
CA VAL A 98 -0.19 16.47 -17.68
C VAL A 98 -0.93 15.97 -16.43
N ASP A 99 -0.28 15.98 -15.26
CA ASP A 99 -0.88 15.54 -14.00
C ASP A 99 -0.54 16.49 -12.85
N ASP A 100 -1.49 17.38 -12.54
CA ASP A 100 -1.37 18.39 -11.48
C ASP A 100 -1.05 17.76 -10.11
N PHE A 101 -1.60 16.59 -9.81
CA PHE A 101 -1.35 15.91 -8.53
C PHE A 101 0.14 15.53 -8.41
N THR A 102 0.68 14.83 -9.41
CA THR A 102 2.12 14.48 -9.43
C THR A 102 2.99 15.74 -9.47
N SER A 103 2.57 16.79 -10.18
CA SER A 103 3.29 18.07 -10.19
C SER A 103 3.46 18.64 -8.78
N ARG A 104 2.39 18.65 -7.99
CA ARG A 104 2.41 19.16 -6.61
C ARG A 104 3.26 18.30 -5.68
N LEU A 105 3.30 16.98 -5.88
CA LEU A 105 4.23 16.10 -5.16
C LEU A 105 5.70 16.41 -5.50
N LEU A 106 6.00 16.62 -6.79
CA LEU A 106 7.32 17.02 -7.25
C LEU A 106 7.76 18.38 -6.73
N ASP A 107 6.83 19.32 -6.52
CA ASP A 107 7.10 20.63 -5.91
C ASP A 107 7.59 20.49 -4.47
N ILE A 108 6.92 19.64 -3.69
CA ILE A 108 7.32 19.35 -2.31
C ILE A 108 8.69 18.67 -2.29
N HIS A 109 8.89 17.68 -3.16
CA HIS A 109 10.17 16.99 -3.29
C HIS A 109 11.30 17.95 -3.66
N ARG A 110 11.09 18.85 -4.63
CA ARG A 110 12.08 19.86 -5.02
C ARG A 110 12.42 20.78 -3.85
N LYS A 111 11.43 21.24 -3.08
CA LYS A 111 11.67 22.03 -1.87
C LYS A 111 12.52 21.29 -0.83
N MET A 112 12.37 19.97 -0.69
CA MET A 112 13.20 19.18 0.23
C MET A 112 14.63 19.04 -0.28
N MET A 113 14.81 18.87 -1.59
CA MET A 113 16.13 18.87 -2.24
C MET A 113 16.84 20.22 -2.08
N ASP A 114 16.14 21.33 -2.37
CA ASP A 114 16.71 22.68 -2.28
C ASP A 114 17.09 23.05 -0.83
N ALA A 115 16.35 22.52 0.14
CA ALA A 115 16.65 22.66 1.56
C ALA A 115 17.80 21.73 2.04
N ASN A 116 18.31 20.84 1.18
CA ASN A 116 19.25 19.76 1.52
C ASN A 116 18.83 19.01 2.78
N LYS A 117 17.53 18.68 2.87
CA LYS A 117 16.98 18.03 4.05
C LYS A 117 17.59 16.64 4.21
N GLU A 118 18.29 16.42 5.31
CA GLU A 118 18.77 15.09 5.69
C GLU A 118 17.69 14.29 6.41
N GLU A 119 17.46 13.05 5.96
CA GLU A 119 16.58 12.08 6.61
C GLU A 119 17.37 10.84 7.02
N ASN A 120 17.94 10.91 8.23
CA ASN A 120 18.79 9.84 8.77
C ASN A 120 17.98 8.61 9.22
N ILE A 121 16.69 8.76 9.48
CA ILE A 121 15.76 7.68 9.79
C ILE A 121 14.70 7.66 8.69
N ARG A 122 14.66 6.57 7.91
CA ARG A 122 13.70 6.39 6.80
C ARG A 122 12.88 5.13 7.06
N LEU A 123 11.56 5.26 6.98
CA LEU A 123 10.63 4.18 7.25
C LEU A 123 9.75 3.90 6.02
N GLY A 124 9.83 2.66 5.55
CA GLY A 124 8.98 2.12 4.49
C GLY A 124 8.05 1.02 5.00
N LEU A 125 6.73 1.21 4.80
CA LEU A 125 5.74 0.16 4.97
C LEU A 125 5.13 -0.16 3.60
N HIS A 126 5.72 -1.12 2.92
CA HIS A 126 5.46 -1.40 1.50
C HIS A 126 4.58 -2.62 1.29
N ARG A 127 3.98 -2.71 0.10
CA ARG A 127 3.36 -3.93 -0.42
C ARG A 127 3.66 -4.07 -1.90
N SER A 128 4.29 -5.18 -2.26
CA SER A 128 4.51 -5.56 -3.64
C SER A 128 3.42 -6.54 -4.04
N ASP A 129 2.64 -6.19 -5.06
CA ASP A 129 1.48 -6.96 -5.49
C ASP A 129 1.83 -7.78 -6.74
N TYR A 130 1.42 -9.04 -6.78
CA TYR A 130 1.80 -9.99 -7.83
C TYR A 130 0.60 -10.75 -8.39
N MET A 131 0.70 -11.15 -9.65
CA MET A 131 -0.15 -12.19 -10.25
C MET A 131 0.71 -13.30 -10.84
N LEU A 132 0.19 -14.53 -10.83
CA LEU A 132 0.80 -15.65 -11.52
C LEU A 132 0.26 -15.67 -12.94
N ASP A 133 1.12 -15.44 -13.92
CA ASP A 133 0.75 -15.59 -15.32
C ASP A 133 0.71 -17.08 -15.70
N SER A 134 -0.43 -17.53 -16.22
CA SER A 134 -0.66 -18.95 -16.51
C SER A 134 0.07 -19.46 -17.74
N GLU A 135 0.34 -18.57 -18.72
CA GLU A 135 0.99 -18.97 -19.97
C GLU A 135 2.49 -19.15 -19.78
N THR A 136 3.13 -18.19 -19.11
CA THR A 136 4.58 -18.23 -18.82
C THR A 136 4.91 -18.91 -17.50
N ASN A 137 3.90 -19.27 -16.69
CA ASN A 137 4.06 -19.83 -15.35
C ASN A 137 5.06 -19.02 -14.51
N SER A 138 4.90 -17.70 -14.52
CA SER A 138 5.82 -16.74 -13.91
C SER A 138 5.07 -15.80 -12.96
N LEU A 139 5.70 -15.49 -11.83
CA LEU A 139 5.18 -14.52 -10.87
C LEU A 139 5.55 -13.11 -11.32
N LEU A 140 4.56 -12.33 -11.74
CA LEU A 140 4.76 -10.98 -12.27
C LEU A 140 4.22 -9.93 -11.29
N GLN A 141 5.03 -8.92 -11.02
CA GLN A 141 4.66 -7.77 -10.19
C GLN A 141 3.68 -6.88 -10.96
N ILE A 142 2.54 -6.60 -10.33
CA ILE A 142 1.51 -5.71 -10.84
C ILE A 142 1.81 -4.26 -10.47
N GLU A 143 2.22 -4.03 -9.23
CA GLU A 143 2.56 -2.72 -8.69
C GLU A 143 3.36 -2.83 -7.39
N LEU A 144 3.99 -1.72 -7.01
CA LEU A 144 4.66 -1.54 -5.73
C LEU A 144 4.04 -0.37 -4.98
N ASN A 145 3.29 -0.67 -3.93
CA ASN A 145 2.63 0.32 -3.08
C ASN A 145 3.61 0.82 -2.02
N THR A 146 4.01 2.09 -2.10
CA THR A 146 4.91 2.73 -1.12
C THR A 146 4.21 3.64 -0.13
N ILE A 147 2.96 4.02 -0.39
CA ILE A 147 2.13 4.88 0.47
C ILE A 147 0.82 4.18 0.86
N SER A 148 0.36 4.40 2.10
CA SER A 148 -0.98 4.01 2.57
C SER A 148 -1.38 2.56 2.23
N VAL A 149 -0.43 1.64 2.42
CA VAL A 149 -0.68 0.20 2.22
C VAL A 149 -1.82 -0.24 3.14
N SER A 150 -2.93 -0.62 2.51
CA SER A 150 -4.12 -1.14 3.19
C SER A 150 -4.00 -2.63 3.50
N PHE A 151 -4.83 -3.06 4.45
CA PHE A 151 -5.04 -4.44 4.87
C PHE A 151 -3.98 -5.15 5.73
N PRO A 152 -2.89 -4.54 6.26
CA PRO A 152 -2.03 -5.27 7.20
C PRO A 152 -2.78 -5.69 8.48
N GLY A 153 -3.82 -4.94 8.89
CA GLY A 153 -4.75 -5.28 9.97
C GLY A 153 -5.64 -6.46 9.60
N LEU A 154 -6.44 -6.29 8.55
CA LEU A 154 -7.47 -7.27 8.20
C LEU A 154 -6.91 -8.57 7.61
N CYS A 155 -5.79 -8.55 6.87
CA CYS A 155 -5.26 -9.74 6.21
C CYS A 155 -4.78 -10.81 7.20
N SER A 156 -4.21 -10.40 8.34
CA SER A 156 -3.87 -11.31 9.44
C SER A 156 -5.11 -12.06 9.96
N ILE A 157 -6.26 -11.38 9.99
CA ILE A 157 -7.52 -11.95 10.49
C ILE A 157 -8.16 -12.87 9.45
N VAL A 158 -8.04 -12.54 8.15
CA VAL A 158 -8.46 -13.44 7.06
C VAL A 158 -7.72 -14.78 7.12
N THR A 159 -6.41 -14.75 7.37
CA THR A 159 -5.61 -15.97 7.58
C THR A 159 -6.19 -16.85 8.69
N GLU A 160 -6.56 -16.26 9.82
CA GLU A 160 -7.12 -16.99 10.96
C GLU A 160 -8.55 -17.47 10.72
N LEU A 161 -9.37 -16.71 9.97
CA LEU A 161 -10.68 -17.17 9.51
C LEU A 161 -10.54 -18.44 8.66
N HIS A 162 -9.68 -18.40 7.63
CA HIS A 162 -9.48 -19.54 6.73
C HIS A 162 -8.94 -20.76 7.46
N ARG A 163 -8.00 -20.58 8.40
CA ARG A 163 -7.52 -21.67 9.25
C ARG A 163 -8.64 -22.26 10.12
N THR A 164 -9.50 -21.42 10.68
CA THR A 164 -10.64 -21.86 11.49
C THR A 164 -11.61 -22.69 10.65
N LEU A 165 -12.02 -22.18 9.48
CA LEU A 165 -12.90 -22.89 8.57
C LEU A 165 -12.29 -24.21 8.09
N ILE A 166 -11.00 -24.24 7.75
CA ILE A 166 -10.33 -25.48 7.33
C ILE A 166 -10.18 -26.47 8.51
N ASN A 167 -9.95 -26.01 9.73
CA ASN A 167 -9.92 -26.93 10.87
C ASN A 167 -11.27 -27.59 11.12
N GLN A 168 -12.37 -26.88 10.88
CA GLN A 168 -13.73 -27.38 11.06
C GLN A 168 -14.20 -28.25 9.88
N TYR A 169 -13.92 -27.83 8.65
CA TYR A 169 -14.46 -28.44 7.42
C TYR A 169 -13.39 -29.15 6.56
N GLY A 170 -12.12 -29.19 6.99
CA GLY A 170 -10.98 -29.64 6.18
C GLY A 170 -11.09 -31.07 5.68
N ASN A 171 -11.69 -31.98 6.47
CA ASN A 171 -11.95 -33.36 6.05
C ASN A 171 -12.94 -33.42 4.87
N LEU A 172 -13.95 -32.54 4.85
CA LEU A 172 -14.91 -32.43 3.76
C LEU A 172 -14.28 -31.78 2.51
N LEU A 173 -13.41 -30.79 2.72
CA LEU A 173 -12.79 -29.98 1.67
C LEU A 173 -11.49 -30.60 1.12
N CYS A 174 -10.94 -31.62 1.77
CA CYS A 174 -9.60 -32.14 1.54
C CYS A 174 -8.52 -31.05 1.66
N LEU A 175 -8.63 -30.19 2.67
CA LEU A 175 -7.71 -29.07 2.95
C LEU A 175 -7.04 -29.24 4.32
N ASP A 176 -5.80 -28.76 4.44
CA ASP A 176 -5.03 -28.72 5.68
C ASP A 176 -4.74 -27.26 6.06
N ALA A 177 -5.15 -26.84 7.26
CA ALA A 177 -4.97 -25.47 7.74
C ALA A 177 -3.49 -25.07 7.84
N LYS A 178 -2.58 -26.04 8.00
CA LYS A 178 -1.13 -25.81 8.01
C LYS A 178 -0.59 -25.32 6.66
N ARG A 179 -1.34 -25.52 5.57
CA ARG A 179 -1.01 -25.00 4.23
C ARG A 179 -1.36 -23.52 4.05
N VAL A 180 -2.10 -22.91 4.99
CA VAL A 180 -2.30 -21.46 5.02
C VAL A 180 -1.15 -20.84 5.83
N PRO A 181 -0.26 -20.04 5.22
CA PRO A 181 0.88 -19.43 5.91
C PRO A 181 0.43 -18.53 7.08
N GLY A 182 1.29 -18.41 8.11
CA GLY A 182 1.05 -17.46 9.19
C GLY A 182 1.18 -16.02 8.70
N ASN A 183 0.44 -15.09 9.31
CA ASN A 183 0.41 -13.71 8.86
C ASN A 183 0.41 -12.71 10.03
N ASP A 184 1.58 -12.13 10.30
CA ASP A 184 1.80 -11.15 11.36
C ASP A 184 1.90 -9.70 10.83
N ALA A 185 1.38 -9.40 9.63
CA ALA A 185 1.56 -8.11 8.96
C ALA A 185 1.25 -6.90 9.87
N SER A 186 0.09 -6.89 10.55
CA SER A 186 -0.30 -5.84 11.49
C SER A 186 0.68 -5.64 12.64
N ARG A 187 1.18 -6.73 13.23
CA ARG A 187 2.16 -6.70 14.33
C ARG A 187 3.52 -6.21 13.83
N GLN A 188 3.96 -6.65 12.65
CA GLN A 188 5.23 -6.21 12.06
C GLN A 188 5.18 -4.73 11.68
N PHE A 189 4.05 -4.24 11.14
CA PHE A 189 3.86 -2.82 10.83
C PHE A 189 3.89 -1.96 12.12
N ALA A 190 3.17 -2.38 13.17
CA ALA A 190 3.22 -1.70 14.47
C ALA A 190 4.63 -1.71 15.07
N LYS A 191 5.35 -2.83 14.97
CA LYS A 191 6.74 -2.95 15.43
C LYS A 191 7.69 -2.03 14.66
N ALA A 192 7.55 -1.91 13.34
CA ALA A 192 8.38 -1.02 12.54
C ALA A 192 8.11 0.46 12.86
N LEU A 193 6.85 0.85 13.05
CA LEU A 193 6.48 2.19 13.52
C LEU A 193 7.03 2.49 14.92
N ALA A 194 6.93 1.53 15.84
CA ALA A 194 7.49 1.66 17.19
C ALA A 194 9.01 1.82 17.16
N LYS A 195 9.71 1.04 16.32
CA LYS A 195 11.16 1.19 16.15
C LYS A 195 11.55 2.56 15.59
N ALA A 196 10.84 3.06 14.59
CA ALA A 196 11.11 4.41 14.07
C ALA A 196 10.85 5.49 15.13
N TRP A 197 9.84 5.29 15.99
CA TRP A 197 9.59 6.15 17.15
C TRP A 197 10.71 6.06 18.19
N ASP A 198 11.22 4.85 18.49
CA ASP A 198 12.35 4.62 19.40
C ASP A 198 13.63 5.32 18.87
N GLU A 199 13.93 5.17 17.58
CA GLU A 199 15.09 5.82 16.92
C GLU A 199 14.98 7.35 16.90
N PHE A 200 13.76 7.90 16.84
CA PHE A 200 13.53 9.34 17.00
C PHE A 200 13.86 9.83 18.42
N ASN A 201 13.80 8.94 19.42
CA ASN A 201 14.32 9.12 20.78
C ASN A 201 13.74 10.33 21.55
N VAL A 202 12.40 10.46 21.50
CA VAL A 202 11.65 11.45 22.30
C VAL A 202 10.44 10.77 22.93
N ASP A 203 10.56 10.33 24.19
CA ASP A 203 9.54 9.55 24.91
C ASP A 203 8.14 10.18 24.96
N SER A 204 8.07 11.52 24.94
CA SER A 204 6.80 12.27 24.97
C SER A 204 6.11 12.38 23.60
N ALA A 205 6.80 12.00 22.52
CA ALA A 205 6.29 12.13 21.17
C ALA A 205 5.30 11.02 20.83
N VAL A 206 4.44 11.27 19.84
CA VAL A 206 3.42 10.33 19.37
C VAL A 206 3.70 9.87 17.94
N VAL A 207 3.07 8.77 17.56
CA VAL A 207 2.85 8.43 16.15
C VAL A 207 1.58 9.15 15.69
N MET A 208 1.66 9.98 14.66
CA MET A 208 0.50 10.61 14.04
C MET A 208 0.13 9.86 12.76
N MET A 209 -1.10 9.37 12.70
CA MET A 209 -1.64 8.74 11.50
C MET A 209 -2.46 9.76 10.70
N ILE A 210 -2.08 9.98 9.44
CA ILE A 210 -2.81 10.85 8.52
C ILE A 210 -3.93 10.05 7.87
N VAL A 211 -5.18 10.46 8.05
CA VAL A 211 -6.37 9.69 7.64
C VAL A 211 -7.29 10.50 6.72
N GLN A 212 -8.10 9.82 5.93
CA GLN A 212 -9.17 10.47 5.17
C GLN A 212 -10.29 10.93 6.11
N PRO A 213 -11.04 12.00 5.79
CA PRO A 213 -12.18 12.44 6.60
C PRO A 213 -13.28 11.37 6.74
N GLU A 214 -13.53 10.61 5.67
CA GLU A 214 -14.40 9.43 5.68
C GLU A 214 -13.58 8.17 5.41
N GLU A 215 -13.53 7.26 6.37
CA GLU A 215 -12.67 6.08 6.29
C GLU A 215 -13.42 4.83 6.77
N ARG A 216 -14.12 4.16 5.85
CA ARG A 216 -14.86 2.93 6.15
C ARG A 216 -13.94 1.77 6.49
N ASN A 217 -12.67 1.80 6.08
CA ASN A 217 -11.66 0.82 6.43
C ASN A 217 -10.86 1.21 7.70
N MET A 218 -11.41 2.10 8.56
CA MET A 218 -10.71 2.58 9.75
C MET A 218 -10.31 1.46 10.72
N TYR A 219 -11.01 0.32 10.71
CA TYR A 219 -10.73 -0.80 11.60
C TYR A 219 -9.40 -1.48 11.26
N ASP A 220 -8.99 -1.53 9.98
CA ASP A 220 -7.65 -1.95 9.57
C ASP A 220 -6.56 -1.11 10.24
N GLN A 221 -6.80 0.20 10.34
CA GLN A 221 -5.90 1.14 11.01
C GLN A 221 -5.91 0.97 12.53
N TYR A 222 -7.10 0.76 13.12
CA TYR A 222 -7.23 0.53 14.57
C TYR A 222 -6.53 -0.75 15.02
N TRP A 223 -6.41 -1.77 14.17
CA TRP A 223 -5.58 -2.94 14.47
C TRP A 223 -4.09 -2.59 14.66
N ILE A 224 -3.55 -1.67 13.86
CA ILE A 224 -2.18 -1.18 14.03
C ILE A 224 -2.07 -0.34 15.32
N VAL A 225 -3.03 0.56 15.55
CA VAL A 225 -3.09 1.39 16.78
C VAL A 225 -3.12 0.53 18.04
N LYS A 226 -3.93 -0.54 18.02
CA LYS A 226 -4.01 -1.51 19.11
C LYS A 226 -2.63 -2.07 19.43
N TYR A 227 -1.90 -2.58 18.44
CA TYR A 227 -0.59 -3.17 18.68
C TYR A 227 0.49 -2.16 19.05
N LEU A 228 0.47 -0.95 18.51
CA LEU A 228 1.33 0.15 18.97
C LEU A 228 1.13 0.42 20.46
N ARG A 229 -0.12 0.48 20.90
CA ARG A 229 -0.45 0.75 22.31
C ARG A 229 -0.15 -0.43 23.22
N GLU A 230 -0.69 -1.61 22.90
CA GLU A 230 -0.64 -2.79 23.78
C GLU A 230 0.73 -3.47 23.80
N SER A 231 1.41 -3.54 22.64
CA SER A 231 2.70 -4.24 22.54
C SER A 231 3.90 -3.33 22.76
N HIS A 232 3.77 -2.03 22.49
CA HIS A 232 4.89 -1.09 22.48
C HIS A 232 4.70 0.13 23.39
N GLY A 233 3.51 0.34 23.98
CA GLY A 233 3.24 1.51 24.83
C GLY A 233 3.17 2.85 24.08
N VAL A 234 3.25 2.83 22.74
CA VAL A 234 3.32 4.02 21.91
C VAL A 234 1.91 4.61 21.72
N THR A 235 1.80 5.93 21.91
CA THR A 235 0.53 6.64 21.72
C THR A 235 0.36 7.03 20.26
N THR A 236 -0.86 6.87 19.74
CA THR A 236 -1.22 7.28 18.38
C THR A 236 -2.29 8.37 18.41
N ILE A 237 -2.14 9.38 17.56
CA ILE A 237 -3.20 10.34 17.22
C ILE A 237 -3.58 10.17 15.75
N ARG A 238 -4.84 10.45 15.40
CA ARG A 238 -5.34 10.41 14.02
C ARG A 238 -5.74 11.82 13.62
N LYS A 239 -5.27 12.27 12.46
CA LYS A 239 -5.54 13.62 11.94
C LYS A 239 -5.75 13.57 10.45
N THR A 240 -6.72 14.33 9.96
CA THR A 240 -6.84 14.67 8.54
C THR A 240 -5.77 15.71 8.17
N LEU A 241 -5.49 15.87 6.86
CA LEU A 241 -4.56 16.91 6.40
C LEU A 241 -5.04 18.32 6.81
N SER A 242 -6.34 18.60 6.73
CA SER A 242 -6.92 19.89 7.12
C SER A 242 -6.76 20.17 8.62
N GLU A 243 -6.90 19.16 9.48
CA GLU A 243 -6.65 19.34 10.92
C GLU A 243 -5.16 19.58 11.22
N VAL A 244 -4.24 18.94 10.47
CA VAL A 244 -2.80 19.21 10.62
C VAL A 244 -2.47 20.65 10.20
N GLU A 245 -3.12 21.18 9.18
CA GLU A 245 -2.94 22.59 8.82
C GLU A 245 -3.42 23.53 9.93
N ALA A 246 -4.60 23.26 10.49
CA ALA A 246 -5.21 24.12 11.51
C ALA A 246 -4.51 24.05 12.87
N GLU A 247 -3.96 22.90 13.24
CA GLU A 247 -3.45 22.62 14.59
C GLU A 247 -1.93 22.39 14.64
N GLY A 248 -1.28 22.31 13.48
CA GLY A 248 0.11 21.91 13.33
C GLY A 248 1.07 23.08 13.20
N GLN A 249 2.26 22.92 13.78
CA GLN A 249 3.38 23.82 13.59
C GLN A 249 4.71 23.07 13.66
N VAL A 250 5.75 23.65 13.07
CA VAL A 250 7.12 23.18 13.20
C VAL A 250 7.89 24.15 14.08
N LEU A 251 8.43 23.65 15.19
CA LEU A 251 9.23 24.43 16.12
C LEU A 251 10.61 24.80 15.51
N PRO A 252 11.34 25.77 16.08
CA PRO A 252 12.66 26.17 15.55
C PRO A 252 13.70 25.04 15.48
N ASP A 253 13.55 23.99 16.28
CA ASP A 253 14.39 22.79 16.26
C ASP A 253 13.95 21.75 15.21
N GLY A 254 12.92 22.05 14.42
CA GLY A 254 12.35 21.18 13.40
C GLY A 254 11.26 20.25 13.92
N THR A 255 10.97 20.20 15.22
CA THR A 255 9.97 19.31 15.80
C THR A 255 8.56 19.65 15.30
N LEU A 256 7.86 18.66 14.75
CA LEU A 256 6.42 18.78 14.46
C LEU A 256 5.62 18.70 15.75
N VAL A 257 4.76 19.69 15.98
CA VAL A 257 3.78 19.68 17.08
C VAL A 257 2.39 19.84 16.48
N VAL A 258 1.47 18.95 16.84
CA VAL A 258 0.06 19.02 16.43
C VAL A 258 -0.80 18.91 17.68
N ASN A 259 -1.61 19.94 17.96
CA ASN A 259 -2.44 20.02 19.17
C ASN A 259 -1.64 19.74 20.46
N ASP A 260 -0.56 20.50 20.66
CA ASP A 260 0.39 20.41 21.78
C ASP A 260 1.12 19.06 21.96
N ARG A 261 1.05 18.17 20.97
CA ARG A 261 1.76 16.88 20.98
C ARG A 261 2.91 16.88 19.99
N LYS A 262 4.11 16.57 20.48
CA LYS A 262 5.27 16.30 19.61
C LYS A 262 5.01 15.05 18.78
N VAL A 263 5.33 15.10 17.50
CA VAL A 263 5.15 13.97 16.58
C VAL A 263 6.52 13.43 16.18
N ALA A 264 6.77 12.16 16.46
CA ALA A 264 7.99 11.47 16.06
C ALA A 264 7.85 10.79 14.70
N VAL A 265 6.68 10.23 14.40
CA VAL A 265 6.41 9.50 13.16
C VAL A 265 5.10 9.97 12.56
N VAL A 266 5.11 10.30 11.27
CA VAL A 266 3.92 10.58 10.46
C VAL A 266 3.65 9.36 9.58
N TYR A 267 2.58 8.62 9.89
CA TYR A 267 2.16 7.44 9.13
C TYR A 267 0.97 7.77 8.22
N PHE A 268 1.20 7.76 6.91
CA PHE A 268 0.15 8.09 5.94
C PHE A 268 -0.79 6.91 5.70
N ARG A 269 -2.08 7.18 5.95
CA ARG A 269 -3.25 6.40 5.52
C ARG A 269 -4.18 7.23 4.61
N ALA A 270 -3.66 8.33 4.07
CA ALA A 270 -4.26 9.26 3.12
C ALA A 270 -3.14 10.03 2.40
N GLY A 271 -3.47 10.99 1.56
CA GLY A 271 -2.52 11.83 0.83
C GLY A 271 -1.93 11.18 -0.42
N TYR A 272 -2.58 10.12 -0.93
CA TYR A 272 -2.19 9.36 -2.13
C TYR A 272 -3.13 9.58 -3.31
N THR A 273 -4.22 10.34 -3.11
CA THR A 273 -5.19 10.69 -4.15
C THR A 273 -5.43 12.20 -4.15
N PRO A 274 -5.69 12.84 -5.31
CA PRO A 274 -6.06 14.26 -5.36
C PRO A 274 -7.31 14.59 -4.54
N ASN A 275 -8.20 13.61 -4.29
CA ASN A 275 -9.40 13.81 -3.46
C ASN A 275 -9.08 14.13 -1.99
N ASP A 276 -7.87 13.79 -1.52
CA ASP A 276 -7.39 14.15 -0.18
C ASP A 276 -6.90 15.60 -0.11
N TYR A 277 -6.90 16.33 -1.24
CA TYR A 277 -6.42 17.70 -1.37
C TYR A 277 -7.49 18.63 -1.96
N PRO A 278 -8.64 18.81 -1.29
CA PRO A 278 -9.71 19.69 -1.77
C PRO A 278 -9.31 21.17 -1.80
N SER A 279 -8.26 21.58 -1.07
CA SER A 279 -7.78 22.95 -0.99
C SER A 279 -6.25 23.05 -0.82
N GLU A 280 -5.73 24.28 -0.75
CA GLU A 280 -4.31 24.52 -0.44
C GLU A 280 -3.94 24.21 1.02
N ALA A 281 -4.93 24.06 1.91
CA ALA A 281 -4.67 23.72 3.30
C ALA A 281 -4.00 22.35 3.41
N GLU A 282 -4.49 21.36 2.64
CA GLU A 282 -3.95 20.01 2.69
C GLU A 282 -2.55 19.91 2.08
N TRP A 283 -2.28 20.71 1.05
CA TRP A 283 -0.93 20.83 0.49
C TRP A 283 0.03 21.51 1.46
N SER A 284 -0.44 22.54 2.18
CA SER A 284 0.33 23.23 3.22
C SER A 284 0.66 22.28 4.37
N ALA A 285 -0.30 21.48 4.84
CA ALA A 285 -0.07 20.44 5.83
C ALA A 285 0.93 19.39 5.35
N ARG A 286 0.81 18.92 4.10
CA ARG A 286 1.74 17.93 3.53
C ARG A 286 3.17 18.49 3.52
N LEU A 287 3.35 19.73 3.08
CA LEU A 287 4.67 20.38 3.09
C LEU A 287 5.19 20.62 4.51
N LEU A 288 4.34 21.07 5.45
CA LEU A 288 4.70 21.29 6.85
C LEU A 288 5.26 20.02 7.49
N MET A 289 4.57 18.89 7.31
CA MET A 289 5.04 17.58 7.78
C MET A 289 6.35 17.18 7.13
N GLU A 290 6.47 17.36 5.81
CA GLU A 290 7.69 17.02 5.08
C GLU A 290 8.88 17.86 5.56
N GLN A 291 8.69 19.13 5.89
CA GLN A 291 9.72 20.02 6.43
C GLN A 291 10.17 19.66 7.84
N SER A 292 9.30 19.05 8.65
CA SER A 292 9.60 18.69 10.04
C SER A 292 10.62 17.55 10.19
N SER A 293 11.21 17.42 11.39
CA SER A 293 12.14 16.33 11.73
C SER A 293 11.46 14.97 11.90
N ALA A 294 10.13 14.91 12.00
CA ALA A 294 9.40 13.65 12.17
C ALA A 294 9.77 12.66 11.05
N VAL A 295 9.80 11.37 11.38
CA VAL A 295 9.99 10.29 10.41
C VAL A 295 8.71 10.15 9.60
N LYS A 296 8.77 10.30 8.27
CA LYS A 296 7.60 10.08 7.42
C LYS A 296 7.55 8.63 6.96
N CYS A 297 6.35 8.07 6.92
CA CYS A 297 6.06 6.74 6.41
C CYS A 297 4.88 6.81 5.43
N PRO A 298 5.14 7.03 4.13
CA PRO A 298 6.46 7.32 3.51
C PRO A 298 6.79 8.82 3.49
N SER A 299 8.08 9.14 3.29
CA SER A 299 8.52 10.46 2.82
C SER A 299 8.01 10.78 1.42
N ILE A 300 8.16 12.02 0.97
CA ILE A 300 7.78 12.43 -0.38
C ILE A 300 8.58 11.68 -1.46
N SER A 301 9.86 11.38 -1.23
CA SER A 301 10.68 10.60 -2.18
C SER A 301 10.16 9.17 -2.30
N TYR A 302 9.93 8.49 -1.17
CA TYR A 302 9.33 7.15 -1.15
C TYR A 302 7.94 7.13 -1.83
N HIS A 303 7.13 8.17 -1.64
CA HIS A 303 5.84 8.30 -2.32
C HIS A 303 6.01 8.36 -3.84
N LEU A 304 6.97 9.15 -4.34
CA LEU A 304 7.26 9.26 -5.78
C LEU A 304 7.81 7.95 -6.37
N VAL A 305 8.60 7.18 -5.62
CA VAL A 305 9.11 5.86 -6.04
C VAL A 305 7.97 4.89 -6.38
N GLY A 306 6.85 4.96 -5.64
CA GLY A 306 5.68 4.10 -5.86
C GLY A 306 4.89 4.40 -7.13
N THR A 307 5.19 5.50 -7.83
CA THR A 307 4.46 5.85 -9.05
C THR A 307 4.69 4.80 -10.15
N LYS A 308 3.64 4.55 -10.93
CA LYS A 308 3.69 3.59 -12.05
C LYS A 308 4.74 3.99 -13.09
N LYS A 309 5.00 5.29 -13.25
CA LYS A 309 6.06 5.79 -14.13
C LYS A 309 7.45 5.37 -13.64
N ILE A 310 7.75 5.45 -12.35
CA ILE A 310 9.04 4.98 -11.81
C ILE A 310 9.16 3.46 -11.94
N GLN A 311 8.09 2.70 -11.67
CA GLN A 311 8.08 1.25 -11.93
C GLN A 311 8.44 0.93 -13.39
N GLN A 312 7.89 1.68 -14.35
CA GLN A 312 8.19 1.53 -15.78
C GLN A 312 9.63 1.93 -16.11
N GLU A 313 10.15 3.02 -15.54
CA GLU A 313 11.54 3.46 -15.76
C GLU A 313 12.55 2.44 -15.21
N LEU A 314 12.28 1.85 -14.04
CA LEU A 314 13.12 0.80 -13.43
C LEU A 314 13.17 -0.48 -14.28
N ALA A 315 12.15 -0.73 -15.12
CA ALA A 315 12.13 -1.87 -16.03
C ALA A 315 13.03 -1.69 -17.27
N LYS A 316 13.52 -0.46 -17.54
CA LYS A 316 14.39 -0.22 -18.68
C LYS A 316 15.76 -0.90 -18.52
N PRO A 317 16.42 -1.29 -19.62
CA PRO A 317 17.77 -1.83 -19.58
C PRO A 317 18.75 -0.91 -18.83
N ASN A 318 19.60 -1.51 -18.00
CA ASN A 318 20.67 -0.84 -17.23
C ASN A 318 20.21 0.13 -16.12
N VAL A 319 18.91 0.33 -15.89
CA VAL A 319 18.43 1.26 -14.85
C VAL A 319 18.55 0.65 -13.45
N LEU A 320 18.19 -0.63 -13.26
CA LEU A 320 18.36 -1.31 -11.97
C LEU A 320 19.82 -1.32 -11.49
N GLU A 321 20.77 -1.47 -12.40
CA GLU A 321 22.22 -1.46 -12.12
C GLU A 321 22.73 -0.14 -11.55
N ARG A 322 21.98 0.96 -11.72
CA ARG A 322 22.31 2.24 -11.06
C ARG A 322 22.09 2.17 -9.56
N PHE A 323 21.14 1.35 -9.12
CA PHE A 323 20.70 1.28 -7.73
C PHE A 323 21.21 0.02 -7.04
N LEU A 324 21.39 -1.08 -7.75
CA LEU A 324 21.80 -2.37 -7.18
C LEU A 324 23.08 -2.87 -7.84
N GLU A 325 23.94 -3.50 -7.04
CA GLU A 325 25.22 -4.04 -7.52
C GLU A 325 25.18 -5.56 -7.70
N ASN A 326 24.39 -6.26 -6.87
CA ASN A 326 24.32 -7.70 -6.88
C ASN A 326 23.54 -8.20 -8.11
N LYS A 327 24.27 -8.78 -9.07
CA LYS A 327 23.71 -9.30 -10.32
C LYS A 327 22.65 -10.38 -10.13
N GLU A 328 22.76 -11.19 -9.08
CA GLU A 328 21.77 -12.23 -8.78
C GLU A 328 20.46 -11.61 -8.28
N GLU A 329 20.52 -10.60 -7.42
CA GLU A 329 19.35 -9.86 -6.93
C GLU A 329 18.66 -9.09 -8.07
N ILE A 330 19.44 -8.45 -8.94
CA ILE A 330 18.92 -7.79 -10.14
C ILE A 330 18.21 -8.79 -11.05
N ALA A 331 18.79 -9.98 -11.24
CA ALA A 331 18.16 -11.03 -12.04
C ALA A 331 16.83 -11.50 -11.42
N LYS A 332 16.77 -11.67 -10.09
CA LYS A 332 15.52 -12.00 -9.38
C LYS A 332 14.44 -10.93 -9.56
N LEU A 333 14.81 -9.65 -9.41
CA LEU A 333 13.87 -8.54 -9.62
C LEU A 333 13.35 -8.50 -11.05
N ARG A 334 14.24 -8.62 -12.04
CA ARG A 334 13.85 -8.66 -13.46
C ARG A 334 12.92 -9.82 -13.79
N GLN A 335 13.10 -10.97 -13.16
CA GLN A 335 12.26 -12.14 -13.39
C GLN A 335 10.79 -11.88 -13.05
N CYS A 336 10.50 -10.93 -12.14
CA CYS A 336 9.12 -10.58 -11.80
C CYS A 336 8.59 -9.36 -12.56
N PHE A 337 9.34 -8.76 -13.48
CA PHE A 337 8.83 -7.63 -14.26
C PHE A 337 7.98 -8.12 -15.43
N ALA A 338 6.74 -7.64 -15.49
CA ALA A 338 5.94 -7.71 -16.70
C ALA A 338 6.48 -6.76 -17.77
N GLY A 339 5.94 -6.85 -18.99
CA GLY A 339 6.18 -5.85 -20.02
C GLY A 339 5.66 -4.48 -19.60
N LEU A 340 6.56 -3.49 -19.50
CA LEU A 340 6.27 -2.13 -19.03
C LEU A 340 6.86 -1.11 -20.00
N TRP A 341 6.00 -0.31 -20.63
CA TRP A 341 6.39 0.61 -21.69
C TRP A 341 5.81 2.02 -21.46
N SER A 342 6.48 3.02 -22.04
CA SER A 342 5.99 4.40 -22.10
C SER A 342 5.11 4.58 -23.33
N LEU A 343 4.17 5.53 -23.30
CA LEU A 343 3.38 5.92 -24.48
C LEU A 343 4.20 6.65 -25.56
N ASP A 344 5.47 6.96 -25.28
CA ASP A 344 6.42 7.47 -26.28
C ASP A 344 6.97 6.36 -27.20
N ASP A 345 6.68 5.08 -26.91
CA ASP A 345 7.09 3.93 -27.72
C ASP A 345 6.02 3.67 -28.80
N GLU A 346 6.20 4.26 -29.99
CA GLU A 346 5.23 4.19 -31.08
C GLU A 346 4.93 2.75 -31.54
N GLU A 347 5.91 1.84 -31.48
CA GLU A 347 5.71 0.44 -31.87
C GLU A 347 4.80 -0.28 -30.87
N VAL A 348 5.02 -0.07 -29.58
CA VAL A 348 4.18 -0.64 -28.52
C VAL A 348 2.79 -0.03 -28.56
N VAL A 349 2.66 1.29 -28.77
CA VAL A 349 1.35 1.95 -28.91
C VAL A 349 0.58 1.37 -30.08
N LYS A 350 1.22 1.19 -31.24
CA LYS A 350 0.59 0.56 -32.40
C LYS A 350 0.13 -0.87 -32.07
N SER A 351 0.99 -1.66 -31.41
CA SER A 351 0.65 -3.03 -30.99
C SER A 351 -0.53 -3.07 -30.01
N ALA A 352 -0.60 -2.11 -29.07
CA ALA A 352 -1.69 -2.00 -28.11
C ALA A 352 -3.02 -1.58 -28.76
N ILE A 353 -2.97 -0.73 -29.79
CA ILE A 353 -4.16 -0.38 -30.58
C ILE A 353 -4.64 -1.58 -31.40
N GLU A 354 -3.73 -2.38 -31.96
CA GLU A 354 -4.04 -3.57 -32.75
C GLU A 354 -4.53 -4.76 -31.89
N ASN A 355 -4.02 -4.89 -30.65
CA ASN A 355 -4.26 -6.03 -29.76
C ASN A 355 -4.60 -5.57 -28.33
N PRO A 356 -5.70 -4.84 -28.12
CA PRO A 356 -5.96 -4.15 -26.86
C PRO A 356 -6.17 -5.06 -25.65
N ASP A 357 -6.63 -6.29 -25.87
CA ASP A 357 -6.85 -7.29 -24.81
C ASP A 357 -5.54 -7.77 -24.16
N LEU A 358 -4.38 -7.49 -24.78
CA LEU A 358 -3.06 -7.86 -24.27
C LEU A 358 -2.42 -6.75 -23.42
N PHE A 359 -3.05 -5.58 -23.30
CA PHE A 359 -2.46 -4.41 -22.64
C PHE A 359 -3.39 -3.82 -21.57
N VAL A 360 -2.76 -3.23 -20.55
CA VAL A 360 -3.46 -2.48 -19.49
C VAL A 360 -2.86 -1.09 -19.43
N LEU A 361 -3.69 -0.06 -19.61
CA LEU A 361 -3.27 1.33 -19.44
C LEU A 361 -3.55 1.79 -18.00
N LYS A 362 -2.51 2.27 -17.32
CA LYS A 362 -2.56 2.71 -15.92
C LYS A 362 -2.22 4.20 -15.79
N PRO A 363 -3.11 5.05 -15.23
CA PRO A 363 -2.74 6.41 -14.85
C PRO A 363 -1.87 6.42 -13.59
N GLN A 364 -1.28 7.59 -13.26
CA GLN A 364 -0.47 7.78 -12.06
C GLN A 364 -1.36 7.99 -10.82
N ARG A 365 -2.08 6.95 -10.42
CA ARG A 365 -3.00 6.96 -9.27
C ARG A 365 -2.83 5.70 -8.44
N GLU A 366 -3.07 5.82 -7.14
CA GLU A 366 -3.07 4.72 -6.17
C GLU A 366 -4.48 4.52 -5.59
N GLY A 367 -4.82 3.29 -5.18
CA GLY A 367 -6.10 2.99 -4.50
C GLY A 367 -7.23 2.41 -5.37
N GLY A 368 -6.93 2.00 -6.61
CA GLY A 368 -7.86 1.28 -7.50
C GLY A 368 -8.87 2.16 -8.27
N GLY A 369 -9.54 1.57 -9.26
CA GLY A 369 -10.65 2.19 -10.00
C GLY A 369 -10.34 2.76 -11.39
N LEU A 370 -9.09 2.69 -11.87
CA LEU A 370 -8.69 3.24 -13.17
C LEU A 370 -7.82 2.24 -13.95
N PHE A 371 -8.40 1.09 -14.31
CA PHE A 371 -7.83 0.24 -15.35
C PHE A 371 -8.65 0.47 -16.62
N TYR A 372 -8.01 0.99 -17.66
CA TYR A 372 -8.64 1.09 -18.96
C TYR A 372 -8.18 -0.13 -19.77
N ALA A 373 -9.13 -0.98 -20.18
CA ALA A 373 -8.91 -1.78 -21.37
C ALA A 373 -8.68 -0.79 -22.53
N VAL A 374 -7.72 -1.05 -23.40
CA VAL A 374 -7.36 -0.19 -24.53
C VAL A 374 -8.48 -0.26 -25.59
N THR A 375 -9.69 0.17 -25.26
CA THR A 375 -10.82 0.10 -26.20
C THR A 375 -10.75 1.30 -27.15
N TYR A 376 -10.98 1.03 -28.44
CA TYR A 376 -10.82 1.95 -29.57
C TYR A 376 -11.61 3.28 -29.45
N GLU A 377 -12.62 3.33 -28.58
CA GLU A 377 -13.49 4.50 -28.40
C GLU A 377 -12.83 5.69 -27.68
N TYR A 378 -11.71 5.49 -26.97
CA TYR A 378 -11.09 6.57 -26.19
C TYR A 378 -10.08 7.45 -26.96
N TYR A 379 -9.68 7.07 -28.18
CA TYR A 379 -8.71 7.85 -28.97
C TYR A 379 -9.31 9.12 -29.62
N PHE A 380 -10.62 9.36 -29.54
CA PHE A 380 -11.29 10.49 -30.21
C PHE A 380 -12.25 11.31 -29.33
N ALA A 381 -12.19 11.19 -28.01
CA ALA A 381 -12.97 12.03 -27.12
C ALA A 381 -12.05 12.75 -26.12
N HIS A 382 -11.29 13.74 -26.60
CA HIS A 382 -11.05 15.03 -25.95
C HIS A 382 -10.41 16.02 -26.94
#